data_AF-A0A5E8GV34-F1
#
_entry.id   AF-A0A5E8GV34-F1
#
_cell.length_a   1.000
_cell.length_b   1.000
_cell.length_c   1.000
_cell.angle_alpha   90.00
_cell.angle_beta   90.00
_cell.angle_gamma   90.00
#
_symmetry.space_group_name_H-M   'P 1'
#
loop_
_entity.id
_entity.type
_entity.pdbx_description
1 polymer ?
#
loop_
_entity_poly.entity_id
_entity_poly.type
_entity_poly.pdbx_seq_one_letter_code
_entity_poly.pdbx_strand_id
1 'polypeptide(L)'
;MTKTFKREVAVTLFGFLMLLCIFDLLTGGETTAYQWAELLALPIFGFGVAAFGLDAAAKQLPIGGQGMRDTDPNIPPKGYAE
;
A
#
# COMPACT_ATOMS: atom_id res chain seq x y z
N MET A 1 8.88 -15.99 -5.97
CA MET A 1 8.90 -14.96 -4.92
C MET A 1 8.67 -13.60 -5.58
N THR A 2 7.44 -13.33 -6.00
CA THR A 2 7.04 -12.09 -6.71
C THR A 2 6.57 -11.11 -5.64
N LYS A 3 7.51 -10.40 -4.99
CA LYS A 3 7.12 -9.29 -4.10
C LYS A 3 6.28 -8.33 -4.93
N THR A 4 5.16 -7.89 -4.35
CA THR A 4 4.15 -7.08 -5.03
C THR A 4 4.75 -5.74 -5.46
N PHE A 5 5.29 -5.69 -6.68
CA PHE A 5 5.93 -4.52 -7.31
C PHE A 5 5.11 -3.23 -7.12
N LYS A 6 3.78 -3.33 -7.15
CA LYS A 6 2.84 -2.22 -6.89
C LYS A 6 3.04 -1.57 -5.52
N ARG A 7 3.32 -2.35 -4.47
CA ARG A 7 3.57 -1.86 -3.11
C ARG A 7 4.93 -1.15 -3.02
N GLU A 8 5.97 -1.72 -3.62
CA GLU A 8 7.31 -1.10 -3.65
C GLU A 8 7.29 0.23 -4.40
N VAL A 9 6.59 0.28 -5.54
CA VAL A 9 6.36 1.52 -6.29
C VAL A 9 5.58 2.53 -5.45
N ALA A 10 4.52 2.12 -4.75
CA ALA A 10 3.74 3.02 -3.90
C ALA A 10 4.58 3.62 -2.77
N VAL A 11 5.37 2.80 -2.06
CA VAL A 11 6.30 3.26 -1.01
C VAL A 11 7.33 4.24 -1.58
N THR A 12 7.87 3.95 -2.76
CA THR A 12 8.85 4.82 -3.42
C THR A 12 8.23 6.18 -3.78
N LEU A 13 7.00 6.20 -4.29
CA LEU A 13 6.27 7.43 -4.61
C LEU A 13 5.96 8.26 -3.35
N PHE A 14 5.55 7.61 -2.27
CA PHE A 14 5.36 8.29 -0.98
C PHE A 14 6.69 8.86 -0.43
N GLY A 15 7.78 8.10 -0.55
CA GLY A 15 9.12 8.57 -0.17
C GLY A 15 9.56 9.79 -0.98
N PHE A 16 9.31 9.79 -2.30
CA PHE A 16 9.59 10.93 -3.16
C PHE A 16 8.78 12.17 -2.79
N LEU A 17 7.47 12.01 -2.55
CA LEU A 17 6.60 13.10 -2.10
C LEU A 17 7.09 13.69 -0.77
N MET A 18 7.47 12.83 0.18
CA MET A 18 8.05 13.25 1.46
C MET A 18 9.35 14.03 1.28
N LEU A 19 10.22 13.60 0.36
CA LEU A 19 11.48 14.28 0.07
C LEU A 19 11.25 15.68 -0.50
N LEU A 20 10.29 15.86 -1.40
CA LEU A 20 9.92 17.18 -1.91
C LEU A 20 9.45 18.12 -0.79
N CYS A 21 8.60 17.63 0.11
CA CYS A 21 8.15 18.41 1.26
C CYS A 21 9.29 18.76 2.22
N ILE A 22 10.19 17.81 2.51
CA ILE A 22 11.37 18.06 3.36
C ILE A 22 12.29 19.10 2.70
N PHE A 23 12.52 18.99 1.39
CA PHE A 23 13.34 19.94 0.66
C PHE A 23 12.76 21.35 0.73
N ASP A 24 11.45 21.51 0.51
CA ASP A 24 10.77 22.81 0.63
C ASP A 24 10.93 23.41 2.03
N LEU A 25 10.74 22.59 3.09
CA LEU A 25 10.94 23.02 4.48
C LEU A 25 12.37 23.47 4.77
N LEU A 26 13.38 22.74 4.25
CA LEU A 26 14.79 23.06 4.45
C LEU A 26 15.25 24.29 3.68
N THR A 27 14.54 24.67 2.60
CA THR A 27 14.89 25.78 1.72
C THR A 27 14.14 27.08 2.01
N GLY A 28 13.23 27.06 2.99
CA GLY A 28 12.53 28.25 3.47
C GLY A 28 11.11 28.44 2.93
N GLY A 29 10.55 27.42 2.26
CA GLY A 29 9.17 27.41 1.76
C GLY A 29 8.96 28.08 0.40
N GLU A 30 7.77 27.87 -0.18
CA GLU A 30 7.32 28.39 -1.49
C GLU A 30 8.21 28.04 -2.67
N THR A 31 8.90 26.90 -2.60
CA THR A 31 9.76 26.46 -3.70
C THR A 31 8.97 25.74 -4.79
N THR A 32 9.60 25.58 -5.96
CA THR A 32 9.04 24.74 -7.03
C THR A 32 8.80 23.30 -6.56
N ALA A 33 9.53 22.81 -5.55
CA ALA A 33 9.31 21.48 -4.97
C ALA A 33 7.92 21.35 -4.31
N TYR A 34 7.42 22.40 -3.66
CA TYR A 34 6.07 22.43 -3.11
C TYR A 34 5.02 22.31 -4.22
N GLN A 35 5.17 23.06 -5.32
CA GLN A 35 4.23 23.00 -6.45
C GLN A 35 4.17 21.60 -7.07
N TRP A 36 5.33 20.93 -7.21
CA TRP A 36 5.38 19.54 -7.66
C TRP A 36 4.76 18.59 -6.64
N ALA A 37 4.99 18.78 -5.35
CA ALA A 37 4.39 17.96 -4.30
C ALA A 37 2.86 18.09 -4.31
N GLU A 38 2.32 19.30 -4.44
CA GLU A 38 0.89 19.57 -4.50
C GLU A 38 0.24 18.90 -5.73
N LEU A 39 0.85 19.05 -6.92
CA LEU A 39 0.40 18.40 -8.15
C LEU A 39 0.43 16.86 -8.07
N LEU A 40 1.45 16.30 -7.41
CA LEU A 40 1.66 14.85 -7.34
C LEU A 40 0.95 14.20 -6.14
N ALA A 41 0.54 14.95 -5.13
CA ALA A 41 -0.11 14.42 -3.94
C ALA A 41 -1.36 13.61 -4.30
N LEU A 42 -2.31 14.20 -5.02
CA LEU A 42 -3.58 13.55 -5.38
C LEU A 42 -3.38 12.21 -6.13
N PRO A 43 -2.59 12.14 -7.24
CA PRO A 43 -2.38 10.86 -7.94
C PRO A 43 -1.59 9.84 -7.11
N ILE A 44 -0.61 10.27 -6.30
CA ILE A 44 0.18 9.36 -5.44
C ILE A 44 -0.70 8.76 -4.33
N PHE A 45 -1.53 9.57 -3.66
CA PHE A 45 -2.47 9.06 -2.66
C PHE A 45 -3.51 8.13 -3.28
N GLY A 46 -4.06 8.47 -4.45
CA GLY A 46 -4.99 7.61 -5.18
C GLY A 46 -4.36 6.26 -5.54
N PHE A 47 -3.13 6.27 -6.06
CA PHE A 47 -2.39 5.06 -6.36
C PHE A 47 -2.07 4.25 -5.09
N GLY A 48 -1.67 4.89 -4.00
CA GLY A 48 -1.40 4.22 -2.73
C GLY A 48 -2.62 3.53 -2.15
N VAL A 49 -3.77 4.22 -2.12
CA VAL A 49 -5.05 3.63 -1.69
C VAL A 49 -5.43 2.45 -2.59
N ALA A 50 -5.24 2.54 -3.89
CA ALA A 50 -5.47 1.41 -4.78
C ALA A 50 -4.50 0.25 -4.52
N ALA A 51 -3.20 0.52 -4.38
CA ALA A 51 -2.15 -0.48 -4.24
C ALA A 51 -2.22 -1.24 -2.90
N PHE A 52 -2.60 -0.56 -1.82
CA PHE A 52 -2.73 -1.17 -0.49
C PHE A 52 -4.17 -1.55 -0.17
N GLY A 53 -5.12 -0.67 -0.46
CA GLY A 53 -6.54 -0.83 -0.11
C GLY A 53 -7.27 -1.85 -0.97
N LEU A 54 -7.05 -1.89 -2.29
CA LEU A 54 -7.68 -2.93 -3.12
C LEU A 54 -7.07 -4.31 -2.86
N ASP A 55 -5.78 -4.40 -2.56
CA ASP A 55 -5.14 -5.67 -2.21
C ASP A 55 -5.63 -6.19 -0.84
N ALA A 56 -5.87 -5.30 0.12
CA ALA A 56 -6.50 -5.64 1.39
C ALA A 56 -7.99 -6.03 1.22
N ALA A 57 -8.75 -5.26 0.45
CA ALA A 57 -10.15 -5.55 0.16
C ALA A 57 -10.32 -6.87 -0.61
N ALA A 58 -9.45 -7.16 -1.58
CA ALA A 58 -9.44 -8.45 -2.28
C ALA A 58 -9.12 -9.63 -1.37
N LYS A 59 -8.29 -9.42 -0.33
CA LYS A 59 -8.01 -10.42 0.71
C LYS A 59 -9.13 -10.55 1.75
N GLN A 60 -9.94 -9.50 1.93
CA GLN A 60 -11.06 -9.49 2.88
C GLN A 60 -12.41 -9.87 2.25
N LEU A 61 -12.57 -9.76 0.92
CA LEU A 61 -13.79 -10.15 0.21
C LEU A 61 -13.85 -11.68 0.11
N PRO A 62 -14.87 -12.34 0.69
CA PRO A 62 -15.10 -13.77 0.54
C PRO A 62 -15.75 -14.05 -0.83
N ILE A 63 -15.13 -13.61 -1.92
CA ILE A 63 -15.56 -13.95 -3.27
C ILE A 63 -14.64 -15.05 -3.77
N GLY A 64 -14.92 -16.29 -3.33
CA GLY A 64 -14.28 -17.49 -3.83
C GLY A 64 -13.55 -18.33 -2.78
N GLY A 65 -14.28 -18.90 -1.82
CA GLY A 65 -14.01 -20.26 -1.35
C GLY A 65 -12.82 -20.51 -0.43
N GLN A 66 -12.20 -19.50 0.17
CA GLN A 66 -11.11 -19.69 1.14
C GLN A 66 -11.41 -19.20 2.55
N GLY A 67 -12.68 -18.89 2.85
CA GLY A 67 -13.20 -18.71 4.21
C GLY A 67 -14.04 -19.88 4.71
N MET A 68 -14.20 -20.93 3.90
CA MET A 68 -15.03 -22.11 4.20
C MET A 68 -14.20 -23.39 4.15
N ARG A 69 -12.96 -23.34 4.66
CA ARG A 69 -12.14 -24.52 4.89
C ARG A 69 -11.80 -24.80 6.36
N ASP A 70 -12.19 -23.89 7.26
CA ASP A 70 -11.90 -23.98 8.69
C ASP A 70 -13.18 -24.04 9.55
N THR A 71 -14.30 -24.50 8.98
CA THR A 71 -15.54 -24.79 9.72
C THR A 71 -16.05 -26.20 9.47
N ASP A 72 -15.14 -27.12 9.12
CA ASP A 72 -15.38 -28.55 9.31
C ASP A 72 -14.82 -28.94 10.68
N PRO A 73 -15.67 -29.25 11.68
CA PRO A 73 -15.19 -29.66 13.01
C PRO A 73 -14.39 -30.97 13.01
N ASN A 74 -14.27 -31.68 11.88
CA ASN A 74 -13.51 -32.94 11.76
C ASN A 74 -12.14 -32.82 11.09
N ILE A 75 -11.65 -31.62 10.73
CA ILE A 75 -10.32 -31.48 10.12
C ILE A 75 -9.37 -30.76 11.09
N PRO A 76 -8.36 -31.45 11.66
CA PRO A 76 -7.41 -30.79 12.55
C PRO A 76 -6.56 -29.76 11.79
N PRO A 77 -6.27 -28.60 12.40
CA PRO A 77 -5.48 -27.54 11.78
C PRO A 77 -4.08 -28.06 11.45
N LYS A 78 -3.75 -28.09 10.15
CA LYS A 78 -2.38 -28.37 9.72
C LYS A 78 -1.49 -27.17 10.06
N GLY A 79 -0.60 -27.36 11.04
CA GLY A 79 0.73 -26.78 10.91
C GLY A 79 1.23 -25.82 12.00
N TYR A 80 0.75 -25.90 13.24
CA TYR A 80 1.65 -25.57 14.35
C TYR A 80 2.56 -26.78 14.60
N ALA A 81 3.71 -26.78 13.95
CA ALA A 81 4.86 -27.57 14.33
C ALA A 81 6.11 -26.79 13.89
N GLU A 82 6.76 -26.20 14.90
CA GLU A 82 8.21 -25.97 15.07
C GLU A 82 9.00 -25.32 13.93
#